data_AF-A0A318S4A6-F1
#
_entry.id   AF-A0A318S4A6-F1
#
_cell.length_a   1.000
_cell.length_b   1.000
_cell.length_c   1.000
_cell.angle_alpha   90.00
_cell.angle_beta   90.00
_cell.angle_gamma   90.00
#
_symmetry.space_group_name_H-M   'P 1'
#
loop_
_entity.id
_entity.type
_entity.pdbx_description
1 polymer ?
#
loop_
_entity_poly.entity_id
_entity_poly.type
_entity_poly.pdbx_seq_one_letter_code
_entity_poly.pdbx_strand_id
1 'polypeptide(L)'
;MRRLLLCLAFSSLAFAQTHDHSPPPSAPSTSAPVASHDHSVLGGELMASLERLDGRTFDRAFLSLMIAHHEAANAMSEDVSKSAQDAKVRTWANEVLLAQRGEVREMRAMLGDFDLGGVDEARYAAMAADMKPMVDEVRTARQLDDAWVSGMARHHALGIVMATVALSKSDNTLIQLLARNIILLQSRQLAEYRAWTADS
;
A
#
# COMPACT_ATOMS: atom_id res chain seq x y z
N MET A 1 43.43 -36.90 13.68
CA MET A 1 44.30 -35.71 13.45
C MET A 1 45.21 -35.97 12.26
N ARG A 2 45.30 -35.04 11.29
CA ARG A 2 46.52 -34.73 10.53
C ARG A 2 46.31 -33.45 9.69
N ARG A 3 47.29 -32.55 9.69
CA ARG A 3 47.47 -31.43 8.75
C ARG A 3 48.85 -31.59 8.12
N LEU A 4 49.04 -31.09 6.89
CA LEU A 4 50.25 -30.53 6.23
C LEU A 4 49.84 -30.33 4.73
N LEU A 5 50.00 -29.16 4.07
CA LEU A 5 51.23 -28.43 3.65
C LEU A 5 52.05 -29.22 2.60
N LEU A 6 52.58 -28.67 1.48
CA LEU A 6 52.51 -27.33 0.84
C LEU A 6 53.11 -27.41 -0.61
N CYS A 7 53.20 -26.28 -1.35
CA CYS A 7 54.00 -26.02 -2.58
C CYS A 7 53.40 -26.49 -3.94
N LEU A 8 53.31 -25.70 -5.04
CA LEU A 8 54.27 -24.83 -5.80
C LEU A 8 55.25 -25.65 -6.65
N ALA A 9 55.52 -25.43 -7.96
CA ALA A 9 55.01 -24.49 -9.00
C ALA A 9 55.28 -25.14 -10.41
N PHE A 10 55.53 -24.55 -11.60
CA PHE A 10 55.75 -23.19 -12.17
C PHE A 10 55.65 -23.27 -13.74
N SER A 11 55.57 -22.14 -14.47
CA SER A 11 55.99 -21.93 -15.90
C SER A 11 55.13 -22.55 -17.04
N SER A 12 54.47 -21.82 -17.98
CA SER A 12 54.90 -20.90 -19.08
C SER A 12 55.16 -21.62 -20.43
N LEU A 13 54.91 -21.10 -21.65
CA LEU A 13 54.82 -19.70 -22.14
C LEU A 13 54.17 -19.62 -23.57
N ALA A 14 53.58 -18.46 -23.96
CA ALA A 14 53.23 -18.02 -25.33
C ALA A 14 52.08 -18.75 -26.10
N PHE A 15 51.43 -18.19 -27.15
CA PHE A 15 51.65 -16.95 -27.92
C PHE A 15 50.32 -16.24 -28.31
N ALA A 16 50.44 -15.01 -28.83
CA ALA A 16 49.43 -13.95 -29.04
C ALA A 16 48.11 -14.26 -29.80
N GLN A 17 47.09 -13.45 -29.50
CA GLN A 17 46.46 -12.53 -30.48
C GLN A 17 45.70 -11.38 -29.80
N THR A 18 45.85 -10.14 -30.29
CA THR A 18 45.18 -8.95 -29.77
C THR A 18 44.17 -8.41 -30.79
N HIS A 19 42.88 -8.44 -30.46
CA HIS A 19 41.85 -7.74 -31.22
C HIS A 19 41.40 -6.48 -30.49
N ASP A 20 41.76 -5.32 -31.05
CA ASP A 20 41.20 -4.03 -30.66
C ASP A 20 39.78 -3.91 -31.24
N HIS A 21 38.81 -3.74 -30.34
CA HIS A 21 37.43 -3.37 -30.67
C HIS A 21 37.00 -2.15 -29.85
N SER A 22 37.72 -1.05 -30.04
CA SER A 22 37.29 0.29 -29.64
C SER A 22 35.88 0.60 -30.19
N PRO A 23 34.86 0.82 -29.34
CA PRO A 23 33.50 1.12 -29.79
C PRO A 23 33.40 2.55 -30.35
N PRO A 24 32.47 2.82 -31.29
CA PRO A 24 32.25 4.16 -31.81
C PRO A 24 31.67 5.10 -30.73
N PRO A 25 31.94 6.42 -30.80
CA PRO A 25 31.45 7.38 -29.82
C PRO A 25 29.93 7.54 -29.89
N SER A 26 29.26 7.39 -28.75
CA SER A 26 27.82 7.61 -28.62
C SER A 26 27.45 9.08 -28.82
N ALA A 27 26.46 9.35 -29.66
CA ALA A 27 25.83 10.67 -29.75
C ALA A 27 25.06 10.99 -28.45
N PRO A 28 24.94 12.28 -28.07
CA PRO A 28 24.20 12.68 -26.87
C PRO A 28 22.68 12.54 -27.09
N SER A 29 22.14 11.36 -26.76
CA SER A 29 20.69 11.15 -26.67
C SER A 29 20.10 12.00 -25.55
N THR A 30 19.52 13.15 -25.89
CA THR A 30 18.76 13.99 -24.95
C THR A 30 17.40 13.37 -24.65
N SER A 31 17.39 12.25 -23.94
CA SER A 31 16.17 11.70 -23.34
C SER A 31 15.71 12.63 -22.22
N ALA A 32 14.71 13.46 -22.51
CA ALA A 32 13.95 14.14 -21.46
C ALA A 32 13.39 13.10 -20.47
N PRO A 33 13.21 13.43 -19.18
CA PRO A 33 12.66 12.49 -18.21
C PRO A 33 11.21 12.15 -18.59
N VAL A 34 11.00 10.96 -19.15
CA VAL A 34 9.66 10.40 -19.37
C VAL A 34 9.12 9.98 -18.01
N ALA A 35 8.53 10.94 -17.30
CA ALA A 35 7.77 10.68 -16.09
C ALA A 35 6.45 10.00 -16.48
N SER A 36 6.53 8.69 -16.71
CA SER A 36 5.37 7.82 -16.92
C SER A 36 4.54 7.77 -15.64
N HIS A 37 3.58 8.68 -15.52
CA HIS A 37 2.54 8.65 -14.50
C HIS A 37 1.57 7.52 -14.90
N ASP A 38 1.94 6.29 -14.53
CA ASP A 38 1.06 5.15 -14.69
C ASP A 38 -0.01 5.20 -13.58
N HIS A 39 -1.18 5.71 -13.95
CA HIS A 39 -2.35 5.76 -13.08
C HIS A 39 -2.97 4.37 -12.81
N SER A 40 -2.33 3.25 -13.22
CA SER A 40 -2.80 1.90 -12.90
C SER A 40 -2.67 1.51 -11.42
N VAL A 41 -1.79 2.17 -10.66
CA VAL A 41 -1.54 1.88 -9.24
C VAL A 41 -2.43 2.73 -8.35
N LEU A 42 -3.42 2.09 -7.72
CA LEU A 42 -4.31 2.65 -6.70
C LEU A 42 -3.50 3.45 -5.65
N GLY A 43 -3.84 4.72 -5.44
CA GLY A 43 -3.15 5.63 -4.52
C GLY A 43 -1.71 6.03 -4.90
N GLY A 44 -1.19 5.67 -6.09
CA GLY A 44 0.24 5.76 -6.42
C GLY A 44 0.87 7.15 -6.26
N GLU A 45 0.23 8.21 -6.79
CA GLU A 45 0.71 9.58 -6.61
C GLU A 45 0.61 10.07 -5.16
N LEU A 46 -0.41 9.62 -4.42
CA LEU A 46 -0.63 9.96 -3.02
C LEU A 46 0.42 9.30 -2.13
N MET A 47 0.78 8.05 -2.40
CA MET A 47 1.89 7.33 -1.76
C MET A 47 3.22 8.03 -2.00
N ALA A 48 3.57 8.31 -3.26
CA ALA A 48 4.79 9.04 -3.58
C ALA A 48 4.81 10.45 -2.98
N SER A 49 3.65 11.09 -2.79
CA SER A 49 3.50 12.38 -2.11
C SER A 49 3.64 12.28 -0.59
N LEU A 50 3.24 11.17 0.02
CA LEU A 50 3.31 10.89 1.46
C LEU A 50 4.75 10.55 1.90
N GLU A 51 5.48 9.74 1.12
CA GLU A 51 6.86 9.32 1.41
C GLU A 51 7.86 10.50 1.49
N ARG A 52 7.54 11.62 0.83
CA ARG A 52 8.33 12.86 0.82
C ARG A 52 8.07 13.81 2.00
N LEU A 53 7.21 13.43 2.94
CA LEU A 53 6.91 14.20 4.15
C LEU A 53 7.57 13.57 5.38
N ASP A 54 7.85 14.37 6.41
CA ASP A 54 8.44 13.89 7.66
C ASP A 54 7.78 14.57 8.88
N GLY A 55 7.90 13.94 10.06
CA GLY A 55 7.40 14.46 11.34
C GLY A 55 5.90 14.79 11.35
N ARG A 56 5.50 15.86 12.05
CA ARG A 56 4.08 16.26 12.19
C ARG A 56 3.36 16.49 10.85
N THR A 57 4.09 16.86 9.79
CA THR A 57 3.52 17.02 8.43
C THR A 57 3.23 15.66 7.79
N PHE A 58 4.10 14.65 8.01
CA PHE A 58 3.81 13.27 7.66
C PHE A 58 2.60 12.74 8.45
N ASP A 59 2.61 12.90 9.77
CA ASP A 59 1.56 12.38 10.66
C ASP A 59 0.17 12.88 10.25
N ARG A 60 0.03 14.20 10.02
CA ARG A 60 -1.22 14.81 9.54
C ARG A 60 -1.65 14.22 8.20
N ALA A 61 -0.72 14.10 7.25
CA ALA A 61 -1.00 13.59 5.91
C ALA A 61 -1.42 12.12 5.92
N PHE A 62 -0.71 11.27 6.67
CA PHE A 62 -1.02 9.85 6.85
C PHE A 62 -2.43 9.67 7.44
N LEU A 63 -2.73 10.32 8.56
CA LEU A 63 -4.04 10.22 9.21
C LEU A 63 -5.17 10.71 8.28
N SER A 64 -4.96 11.81 7.57
CA SER A 64 -5.98 12.39 6.66
C SER A 64 -6.25 11.51 5.43
N LEU A 65 -5.22 10.89 4.87
CA LEU A 65 -5.35 9.90 3.80
C LEU A 65 -6.04 8.63 4.31
N MET A 66 -5.61 8.09 5.46
CA MET A 66 -6.16 6.84 6.01
C MET A 66 -7.63 7.00 6.47
N ILE A 67 -8.04 8.17 6.96
CA ILE A 67 -9.46 8.49 7.22
C ILE A 67 -10.29 8.36 5.95
N ALA A 68 -9.88 8.99 4.84
CA ALA A 68 -10.61 8.92 3.57
C ALA A 68 -10.64 7.49 2.99
N HIS A 69 -9.52 6.78 3.10
CA HIS A 69 -9.40 5.37 2.70
C HIS A 69 -10.41 4.51 3.47
N HIS A 70 -10.42 4.57 4.80
CA HIS A 70 -11.36 3.81 5.65
C HIS A 70 -12.82 4.21 5.44
N GLU A 71 -13.11 5.49 5.24
CA GLU A 71 -14.48 5.96 4.96
C GLU A 71 -15.01 5.40 3.61
N ALA A 72 -14.15 5.09 2.64
CA ALA A 72 -14.53 4.36 1.44
C ALA A 72 -14.88 2.88 1.69
N ALA A 73 -14.12 2.15 2.51
CA ALA A 73 -14.47 0.77 2.88
C ALA A 73 -15.73 0.68 3.76
N ASN A 74 -15.97 1.67 4.61
CA ASN A 74 -17.26 1.83 5.27
C ASN A 74 -18.38 1.97 4.22
N ALA A 75 -18.21 2.86 3.23
CA ALA A 75 -19.19 3.11 2.17
C ALA A 75 -19.43 1.90 1.22
N MET A 76 -18.44 1.01 1.05
CA MET A 76 -18.60 -0.29 0.36
C MET A 76 -19.34 -1.32 1.21
N SER A 77 -19.11 -1.34 2.53
CA SER A 77 -19.58 -2.41 3.43
C SER A 77 -20.97 -2.16 4.03
N GLU A 78 -21.43 -0.90 4.02
CA GLU A 78 -22.72 -0.51 4.62
C GLU A 78 -23.91 -1.29 4.06
N ASP A 79 -24.02 -1.51 2.75
CA ASP A 79 -25.12 -2.29 2.17
C ASP A 79 -24.81 -3.80 2.11
N VAL A 80 -23.57 -4.16 1.76
CA VAL A 80 -23.12 -5.57 1.66
C VAL A 80 -23.34 -6.34 2.97
N SER A 81 -23.09 -5.72 4.12
CA SER A 81 -23.38 -6.30 5.45
C SER A 81 -24.86 -6.65 5.67
N LYS A 82 -25.77 -6.05 4.91
CA LYS A 82 -27.22 -6.30 4.92
C LYS A 82 -27.68 -7.24 3.79
N SER A 83 -27.09 -7.11 2.59
CA SER A 83 -27.67 -7.63 1.34
C SER A 83 -26.81 -8.60 0.53
N ALA A 84 -25.55 -8.85 0.89
CA ALA A 84 -24.77 -9.94 0.29
C ALA A 84 -25.46 -11.29 0.48
N GLN A 85 -25.29 -12.22 -0.45
CA GLN A 85 -25.99 -13.50 -0.46
C GLN A 85 -25.32 -14.53 0.46
N ASP A 86 -23.98 -14.58 0.47
CA ASP A 86 -23.18 -15.40 1.38
C ASP A 86 -23.20 -14.82 2.81
N ALA A 87 -23.49 -15.68 3.79
CA ALA A 87 -23.44 -15.35 5.21
C ALA A 87 -22.03 -14.98 5.71
N LYS A 88 -20.99 -15.53 5.08
CA LYS A 88 -19.58 -15.24 5.36
C LYS A 88 -19.23 -13.82 4.90
N VAL A 89 -19.67 -13.43 3.70
CA VAL A 89 -19.46 -12.08 3.15
C VAL A 89 -20.24 -11.02 3.93
N ARG A 90 -21.50 -11.28 4.31
CA ARG A 90 -22.24 -10.38 5.24
C ARG A 90 -21.50 -10.18 6.57
N THR A 91 -20.96 -11.26 7.16
CA THR A 91 -20.19 -11.21 8.41
C THR A 91 -18.94 -10.34 8.26
N TRP A 92 -18.09 -10.62 7.26
CA TRP A 92 -16.88 -9.86 6.99
C TRP A 92 -17.16 -8.37 6.72
N ALA A 93 -18.21 -8.04 5.96
CA ALA A 93 -18.59 -6.65 5.70
C ALA A 93 -19.01 -5.92 6.98
N ASN A 94 -19.72 -6.58 7.89
CA ASN A 94 -20.05 -6.01 9.20
C ASN A 94 -18.82 -5.84 10.10
N GLU A 95 -17.88 -6.80 10.10
CA GLU A 95 -16.61 -6.70 10.85
C GLU A 95 -15.74 -5.53 10.38
N VAL A 96 -15.55 -5.38 9.06
CA VAL A 96 -14.82 -4.24 8.47
C VAL A 96 -15.49 -2.92 8.83
N LEU A 97 -16.82 -2.83 8.68
CA LEU A 97 -17.59 -1.62 8.99
C LEU A 97 -17.50 -1.21 10.46
N LEU A 98 -17.48 -2.18 11.39
CA LEU A 98 -17.34 -1.89 12.82
C LEU A 98 -15.91 -1.47 13.19
N ALA A 99 -14.90 -2.17 12.68
CA ALA A 99 -13.49 -1.87 12.94
C ALA A 99 -13.08 -0.52 12.37
N GLN A 100 -13.31 -0.28 11.08
CA GLN A 100 -12.83 0.93 10.41
C GLN A 100 -13.59 2.19 10.81
N ARG A 101 -14.88 2.11 11.17
CA ARG A 101 -15.56 3.21 11.87
C ARG A 101 -14.94 3.53 13.24
N GLY A 102 -14.33 2.54 13.91
CA GLY A 102 -13.56 2.73 15.14
C GLY A 102 -12.26 3.49 14.87
N GLU A 103 -11.43 2.96 13.98
CA GLU A 103 -10.14 3.53 13.59
C GLU A 103 -10.28 4.96 13.02
N VAL A 104 -11.35 5.27 12.28
CA VAL A 104 -11.66 6.64 11.82
C VAL A 104 -11.89 7.62 12.98
N ARG A 105 -12.56 7.20 14.06
CA ARG A 105 -12.73 8.06 15.25
C ARG A 105 -11.41 8.26 15.99
N GLU A 106 -10.60 7.22 16.08
CA GLU A 106 -9.27 7.28 16.69
C GLU A 106 -8.34 8.23 15.91
N MET A 107 -8.28 8.10 14.58
CA MET A 107 -7.49 8.99 13.72
C MET A 107 -7.96 10.45 13.79
N ARG A 108 -9.28 10.70 13.83
CA ARG A 108 -9.84 12.04 13.99
C ARG A 108 -9.57 12.62 15.39
N ALA A 109 -9.42 11.79 16.43
CA ALA A 109 -8.96 12.22 17.75
C ALA A 109 -7.45 12.55 17.75
N MET A 110 -6.60 11.66 17.21
CA MET A 110 -5.15 11.87 17.09
C MET A 110 -4.78 13.20 16.39
N LEU A 111 -5.54 13.60 15.37
CA LEU A 111 -5.37 14.89 14.68
C LEU A 111 -5.57 16.11 15.60
N GLY A 112 -6.37 15.98 16.66
CA GLY A 112 -6.56 17.00 17.70
C GLY A 112 -5.60 16.84 18.87
N ASP A 113 -5.48 15.63 19.42
CA ASP A 113 -4.67 15.32 20.61
C ASP A 113 -3.16 15.60 20.39
N PHE A 114 -2.69 15.48 19.14
CA PHE A 114 -1.31 15.80 18.75
C PHE A 114 -1.17 17.18 18.06
N ASP A 115 -2.21 18.02 18.14
CA ASP A 115 -2.23 19.39 17.58
C ASP A 115 -1.83 19.44 16.09
N LEU A 116 -2.28 18.48 15.28
CA LEU A 116 -1.84 18.33 13.89
C LEU A 116 -2.53 19.30 12.92
N GLY A 117 -3.27 20.30 13.42
CA GLY A 117 -4.02 21.25 12.60
C GLY A 117 -5.26 20.66 11.93
N GLY A 118 -5.79 19.54 12.45
CA GLY A 118 -6.94 18.85 11.89
C GLY A 118 -6.65 18.15 10.55
N VAL A 119 -7.71 17.77 9.84
CA VAL A 119 -7.61 17.05 8.55
C VAL A 119 -6.88 17.91 7.50
N ASP A 120 -5.98 17.30 6.73
CA ASP A 120 -5.50 17.84 5.46
C ASP A 120 -6.58 17.59 4.40
N GLU A 121 -7.50 18.54 4.27
CA GLU A 121 -8.67 18.46 3.40
C GLU A 121 -8.32 18.16 1.93
N ALA A 122 -7.16 18.65 1.45
CA ALA A 122 -6.72 18.40 0.09
C ALA A 122 -6.32 16.93 -0.12
N ARG A 123 -5.61 16.33 0.84
CA ARG A 123 -5.24 14.91 0.81
C ARG A 123 -6.43 13.99 1.05
N TYR A 124 -7.28 14.35 2.01
CA TYR A 124 -8.53 13.65 2.28
C TYR A 124 -9.41 13.60 1.02
N ALA A 125 -9.65 14.74 0.36
CA ALA A 125 -10.45 14.81 -0.86
C ALA A 125 -9.83 14.04 -2.03
N ALA A 126 -8.49 14.07 -2.18
CA ALA A 126 -7.80 13.33 -3.23
C ALA A 126 -7.89 11.80 -3.05
N MET A 127 -7.72 11.29 -1.82
CA MET A 127 -7.92 9.87 -1.53
C MET A 127 -9.39 9.45 -1.66
N ALA A 128 -10.33 10.30 -1.22
CA ALA A 128 -11.76 10.04 -1.41
C ALA A 128 -12.15 9.97 -2.90
N ALA A 129 -11.48 10.75 -3.77
CA ALA A 129 -11.65 10.66 -5.22
C ALA A 129 -11.02 9.40 -5.82
N ASP A 130 -9.80 9.02 -5.38
CA ASP A 130 -9.09 7.81 -5.82
C ASP A 130 -9.84 6.51 -5.46
N MET A 131 -10.45 6.48 -4.26
CA MET A 131 -11.29 5.35 -3.83
C MET A 131 -12.68 5.30 -4.49
N LYS A 132 -13.18 6.42 -5.02
CA LYS A 132 -14.58 6.52 -5.50
C LYS A 132 -14.94 5.47 -6.57
N PRO A 133 -14.11 5.17 -7.59
CA PRO A 133 -14.44 4.16 -8.60
C PRO A 133 -14.68 2.77 -7.99
N MET A 134 -13.95 2.40 -6.93
CA MET A 134 -14.13 1.12 -6.23
C MET A 134 -15.44 1.09 -5.42
N VAL A 135 -15.82 2.22 -4.82
CA VAL A 135 -17.12 2.37 -4.13
C VAL A 135 -18.28 2.27 -5.14
N ASP A 136 -18.13 2.88 -6.32
CA ASP A 136 -19.12 2.80 -7.40
C ASP A 136 -19.21 1.38 -8.00
N GLU A 137 -18.07 0.69 -8.17
CA GLU A 137 -17.96 -0.70 -8.64
C GLU A 137 -18.79 -1.64 -7.75
N VAL A 138 -18.53 -1.66 -6.44
CA VAL A 138 -19.26 -2.51 -5.48
C VAL A 138 -20.76 -2.16 -5.46
N ARG A 139 -21.12 -0.87 -5.46
CA ARG A 139 -22.53 -0.43 -5.41
C ARG A 139 -23.35 -0.76 -6.66
N THR A 140 -22.71 -0.94 -7.81
CA THR A 140 -23.37 -1.24 -9.08
C THR A 140 -23.21 -2.69 -9.53
N ALA A 141 -22.49 -3.50 -8.75
CA ALA A 141 -22.20 -4.89 -9.05
C ALA A 141 -23.47 -5.77 -9.09
N ARG A 142 -23.54 -6.62 -10.12
CA ARG A 142 -24.56 -7.68 -10.22
C ARG A 142 -24.23 -8.91 -9.37
N GLN A 143 -22.94 -9.14 -9.13
CA GLN A 143 -22.42 -10.15 -8.21
C GLN A 143 -21.79 -9.39 -7.03
N LEU A 144 -22.66 -8.95 -6.12
CA LEU A 144 -22.33 -8.01 -5.05
C LEU A 144 -21.25 -8.57 -4.11
N ASP A 145 -21.39 -9.85 -3.76
CA ASP A 145 -20.47 -10.61 -2.92
C ASP A 145 -19.04 -10.60 -3.51
N ASP A 146 -18.87 -11.07 -4.74
CA ASP A 146 -17.60 -11.14 -5.45
C ASP A 146 -16.95 -9.76 -5.59
N ALA A 147 -17.73 -8.74 -5.96
CA ALA A 147 -17.26 -7.39 -6.14
C ALA A 147 -16.76 -6.78 -4.82
N TRP A 148 -17.47 -7.01 -3.71
CA TRP A 148 -17.02 -6.56 -2.40
C TRP A 148 -15.76 -7.29 -1.94
N VAL A 149 -15.68 -8.63 -2.06
CA VAL A 149 -14.49 -9.38 -1.62
C VAL A 149 -13.26 -8.99 -2.47
N SER A 150 -13.44 -8.89 -3.80
CA SER A 150 -12.40 -8.49 -4.74
C SER A 150 -11.95 -7.03 -4.55
N GLY A 151 -12.90 -6.11 -4.34
CA GLY A 151 -12.65 -4.71 -4.04
C GLY A 151 -11.94 -4.51 -2.70
N MET A 152 -12.46 -5.11 -1.63
CA MET A 152 -11.87 -5.03 -0.29
C MET A 152 -10.46 -5.65 -0.24
N ALA A 153 -10.18 -6.68 -1.04
CA ALA A 153 -8.82 -7.20 -1.19
C ALA A 153 -7.85 -6.21 -1.86
N ARG A 154 -8.32 -5.35 -2.78
CA ARG A 154 -7.52 -4.25 -3.35
C ARG A 154 -7.33 -3.11 -2.35
N HIS A 155 -8.41 -2.73 -1.65
CA HIS A 155 -8.41 -1.72 -0.59
C HIS A 155 -7.41 -2.04 0.53
N HIS A 156 -7.52 -3.23 1.13
CA HIS A 156 -6.60 -3.66 2.20
C HIS A 156 -5.14 -3.72 1.75
N ALA A 157 -4.86 -4.05 0.47
CA ALA A 157 -3.49 -4.05 -0.03
C ALA A 157 -2.87 -2.64 0.01
N LEU A 158 -3.63 -1.59 -0.32
CA LEU A 158 -3.18 -0.20 -0.19
C LEU A 158 -3.09 0.23 1.29
N GLY A 159 -4.10 -0.09 2.11
CA GLY A 159 -4.09 0.23 3.54
C GLY A 159 -2.89 -0.34 4.30
N ILE A 160 -2.50 -1.59 4.01
CA ILE A 160 -1.28 -2.23 4.55
C ILE A 160 -0.02 -1.49 4.09
N VAL A 161 0.05 -1.05 2.81
CA VAL A 161 1.20 -0.30 2.28
C VAL A 161 1.32 1.09 2.92
N MET A 162 0.21 1.83 3.00
CA MET A 162 0.13 3.13 3.70
C MET A 162 0.59 3.02 5.16
N ALA A 163 0.08 2.02 5.89
CA ALA A 163 0.46 1.78 7.28
C ALA A 163 1.94 1.34 7.40
N THR A 164 2.48 0.58 6.42
CA THR A 164 3.89 0.19 6.41
C THR A 164 4.81 1.41 6.28
N VAL A 165 4.43 2.42 5.49
CA VAL A 165 5.15 3.70 5.43
C VAL A 165 5.05 4.47 6.76
N ALA A 166 3.91 4.44 7.44
CA ALA A 166 3.79 5.05 8.77
C ALA A 166 4.72 4.42 9.84
N LEU A 167 5.03 3.12 9.74
CA LEU A 167 5.99 2.46 10.63
C LEU A 167 7.45 2.94 10.46
N SER A 168 7.81 3.52 9.31
CA SER A 168 9.17 3.99 9.02
C SER A 168 9.31 5.51 9.03
N LYS A 169 8.20 6.27 8.96
CA LYS A 169 8.18 7.73 8.77
C LYS A 169 7.55 8.53 9.92
N SER A 170 6.77 7.90 10.81
CA SER A 170 6.22 8.56 12.00
C SER A 170 7.10 8.31 13.23
N ASP A 171 7.50 9.37 13.92
CA ASP A 171 8.14 9.29 15.25
C ASP A 171 7.12 9.11 16.38
N ASN A 172 5.82 9.23 16.09
CA ASN A 172 4.77 9.16 17.10
C ASN A 172 4.39 7.70 17.39
N THR A 173 4.76 7.20 18.58
CA THR A 173 4.50 5.82 19.02
C THR A 173 3.03 5.40 18.91
N LEU A 174 2.07 6.30 19.11
CA LEU A 174 0.64 5.97 18.99
C LEU A 174 0.20 5.80 17.54
N ILE A 175 0.72 6.63 16.62
CA ILE A 175 0.50 6.47 15.17
C ILE A 175 1.19 5.20 14.66
N GLN A 176 2.40 4.87 15.16
CA GLN A 176 3.05 3.59 14.88
C GLN A 176 2.23 2.39 15.40
N LEU A 177 1.60 2.49 16.57
CA LEU A 177 0.76 1.42 17.12
C LEU A 177 -0.53 1.22 16.32
N LEU A 178 -1.21 2.31 15.94
CA LEU A 178 -2.34 2.29 15.01
C LEU A 178 -1.95 1.60 13.69
N ALA A 179 -0.82 1.99 13.09
CA ALA A 179 -0.32 1.39 11.86
C ALA A 179 -0.01 -0.11 12.00
N ARG A 180 0.57 -0.56 13.13
CA ARG A 180 0.76 -2.00 13.42
C ARG A 180 -0.58 -2.75 13.50
N ASN A 181 -1.59 -2.16 14.14
CA ASN A 181 -2.91 -2.76 14.27
C ASN A 181 -3.60 -2.91 12.91
N ILE A 182 -3.58 -1.84 12.08
CA ILE A 182 -4.10 -1.85 10.71
C ILE A 182 -3.43 -2.96 9.88
N ILE A 183 -2.10 -3.06 9.91
CA ILE A 183 -1.36 -4.11 9.18
C ILE A 183 -1.79 -5.50 9.64
N LEU A 184 -1.87 -5.75 10.96
CA LEU A 184 -2.22 -7.07 11.50
C LEU A 184 -3.66 -7.50 11.20
N LEU A 185 -4.61 -6.57 11.26
CA LEU A 185 -6.02 -6.83 10.98
C LEU A 185 -6.27 -6.99 9.47
N GLN A 186 -5.82 -6.03 8.66
CA GLN A 186 -6.03 -6.05 7.22
C GLN A 186 -5.26 -7.19 6.53
N SER A 187 -4.07 -7.59 7.02
CA SER A 187 -3.33 -8.73 6.44
C SER A 187 -4.07 -10.06 6.65
N ARG A 188 -4.75 -10.24 7.79
CA ARG A 188 -5.60 -11.41 8.04
C ARG A 188 -6.79 -11.43 7.08
N GLN A 189 -7.54 -10.33 7.05
CA GLN A 189 -8.71 -10.18 6.19
C GLN A 189 -8.35 -10.33 4.71
N LEU A 190 -7.23 -9.77 4.25
CA LEU A 190 -6.72 -9.93 2.89
C LEU A 190 -6.37 -11.39 2.54
N ALA A 191 -5.82 -12.17 3.48
CA ALA A 191 -5.58 -13.59 3.27
C ALA A 191 -6.89 -14.39 3.17
N GLU A 192 -7.88 -14.06 4.00
CA GLU A 192 -9.22 -14.65 3.98
C GLU A 192 -9.99 -14.36 2.68
N TYR A 193 -9.91 -13.11 2.18
CA TYR A 193 -10.51 -12.72 0.90
C TYR A 193 -9.82 -13.38 -0.30
N ARG A 194 -8.48 -13.45 -0.29
CA ARG A 194 -7.71 -14.12 -1.35
C ARG A 194 -7.99 -15.61 -1.44
N ALA A 195 -8.18 -16.28 -0.31
CA ALA A 195 -8.61 -17.69 -0.27
C ALA A 195 -10.01 -17.85 -0.89
N TRP A 196 -10.98 -17.00 -0.50
CA TRP A 196 -12.32 -17.02 -1.10
C TRP A 196 -12.26 -16.86 -2.62
N THR A 197 -11.51 -15.88 -3.15
CA THR A 197 -11.37 -15.65 -4.61
C THR A 197 -10.60 -16.74 -5.37
N ALA A 198 -10.05 -17.75 -4.67
CA ALA A 198 -9.37 -18.89 -5.30
C ALA A 198 -10.25 -20.16 -5.30
N ASP A 199 -11.26 -20.22 -4.43
CA ASP A 199 -12.21 -21.33 -4.29
C ASP A 199 -13.56 -21.06 -4.99
N SER A 200 -13.80 -19.82 -5.47
CA SER A 200 -15.03 -19.31 -6.09
C SER A 200 -15.01 -19.30 -7.62
#